data_AF-A0A1V5XPL4-F1
#
_entry.id   AF-A0A1V5XPL4-F1
#
_cell.length_a   1.000
_cell.length_b   1.000
_cell.length_c   1.000
_cell.angle_alpha   90.00
_cell.angle_beta   90.00
_cell.angle_gamma   90.00
#
_symmetry.space_group_name_H-M   'P 1'
#
loop_
_entity.id
_entity.type
_entity.pdbx_description
1 polymer ?
#
loop_
_entity_poly.entity_id
_entity_poly.type
_entity_poly.pdbx_seq_one_letter_code
_entity_poly.pdbx_strand_id
1 'polypeptide(L)'
;MLKLGPRKKIDPNKIPKRSQPQPAHCGFCQKKIPRPKPDCRFSSTLVGTCSHCGAWFIDDSTGKLGGEAWVVGLTLVAGPGGQAMQMREGIDFEQCMLAYDSRRHEVDPHRDAKRYGVGRMWYFRALDANHAPAV
;
A
#
# COMPACT_ATOMS: atom_id res chain seq x y z
N MET A 1 -8.87 -45.66 -10.87
CA MET A 1 -8.44 -45.54 -9.46
C MET A 1 -7.13 -44.76 -9.39
N LEU A 2 -7.16 -43.51 -8.93
CA LEU A 2 -5.94 -42.69 -8.74
C LEU A 2 -5.29 -43.06 -7.40
N LYS A 3 -4.06 -43.60 -7.44
CA LYS A 3 -3.27 -43.89 -6.24
C LYS A 3 -2.75 -42.56 -5.67
N LEU A 4 -3.31 -42.11 -4.54
CA LEU A 4 -2.76 -40.99 -3.79
C LEU A 4 -1.39 -41.41 -3.23
N GLY A 5 -0.34 -40.71 -3.65
CA GLY A 5 1.02 -40.93 -3.17
C GLY A 5 1.17 -40.60 -1.67
N PRO A 6 2.26 -41.07 -1.04
CA PRO A 6 2.49 -40.88 0.40
C PRO A 6 2.58 -39.39 0.74
N ARG A 7 1.80 -38.95 1.73
CA ARG A 7 1.86 -37.58 2.26
C ARG A 7 3.25 -37.36 2.87
N LYS A 8 4.03 -36.41 2.33
CA LYS A 8 5.28 -35.95 2.94
C LYS A 8 4.99 -35.42 4.35
N LYS A 9 5.66 -35.95 5.37
CA LYS A 9 5.60 -35.42 6.74
C LYS A 9 6.25 -34.03 6.74
N ILE A 10 5.48 -33.00 7.10
CA ILE A 10 6.02 -31.65 7.31
C ILE A 10 6.72 -31.67 8.67
N ASP A 11 7.99 -31.29 8.69
CA ASP A 11 8.75 -31.12 9.93
C ASP A 11 8.18 -29.94 10.73
N PRO A 12 7.60 -30.17 11.92
CA PRO A 12 7.00 -29.10 12.73
C PRO A 12 8.05 -28.07 13.20
N ASN A 13 9.34 -28.40 13.22
CA ASN A 13 10.42 -27.45 13.55
C ASN A 13 10.81 -26.53 12.38
N LYS A 14 10.32 -26.81 11.17
CA LYS A 14 10.52 -25.95 9.99
C LYS A 14 9.38 -24.96 9.75
N ILE A 15 8.44 -24.81 10.68
CA ILE A 15 7.46 -23.73 10.57
C ILE A 15 8.22 -22.41 10.73
N PRO A 16 8.33 -21.57 9.68
CA PRO A 16 9.04 -20.32 9.79
C PRO A 16 8.36 -19.49 10.90
N LYS A 17 9.16 -19.03 11.87
CA LYS A 17 8.67 -18.13 12.91
C LYS A 17 8.04 -16.94 12.20
N ARG A 18 6.72 -16.78 12.34
CA ARG A 18 5.98 -15.64 11.80
C ARG A 18 6.69 -14.37 12.26
N SER A 19 7.24 -13.56 11.36
CA SER A 19 7.79 -12.28 11.79
C SER A 19 6.68 -11.50 12.47
N GLN A 20 7.03 -10.77 13.51
CA GLN A 20 6.05 -9.94 14.18
C GLN A 20 5.64 -8.80 13.24
N PRO A 21 4.36 -8.38 13.26
CA PRO A 21 3.93 -7.14 12.62
C PRO A 21 4.83 -5.98 13.03
N GLN A 22 5.10 -5.07 12.10
CA GLN A 22 5.97 -3.93 12.32
C GLN A 22 5.13 -2.65 12.40
N PRO A 23 5.58 -1.60 13.12
CA PRO A 23 4.97 -0.29 13.02
C PRO A 23 4.87 0.17 11.56
N ALA A 24 3.76 0.83 11.20
CA ALA A 24 3.56 1.32 9.85
C ALA A 24 4.71 2.22 9.38
N HIS A 25 5.22 1.93 8.20
CA HIS A 25 6.33 2.64 7.56
C HIS A 25 6.05 2.85 6.07
N CYS A 26 6.68 3.87 5.51
CA CYS A 26 6.55 4.19 4.09
C CYS A 26 7.10 3.06 3.22
N GLY A 27 6.33 2.62 2.22
CA GLY A 27 6.74 1.58 1.27
C GLY A 27 7.98 1.94 0.44
N PHE A 28 8.32 3.23 0.33
CA PHE A 28 9.49 3.70 -0.42
C PHE A 28 10.72 3.93 0.47
N CYS A 29 10.64 4.83 1.47
CA CYS A 29 11.80 5.23 2.27
C CYS A 29 11.91 4.52 3.63
N GLN A 30 10.96 3.64 3.96
CA GLN A 30 10.95 2.82 5.19
C GLN A 30 10.90 3.63 6.50
N LYS A 31 10.68 4.95 6.44
CA LYS A 31 10.48 5.78 7.63
C LYS A 31 9.07 5.59 8.18
N LYS A 32 8.94 5.69 9.49
CA LYS A 32 7.64 5.62 10.19
C LYS A 32 6.70 6.69 9.63
N ILE A 33 5.44 6.32 9.43
CA ILE A 33 4.39 7.24 8.95
C ILE A 33 3.36 7.49 10.05
N PRO A 34 2.63 8.62 10.01
CA PRO A 34 1.47 8.82 10.86
C PRO A 34 0.26 8.01 10.35
N ARG A 35 -0.78 7.90 11.18
CA ARG A 35 -2.08 7.35 10.73
C ARG A 35 -2.67 8.25 9.63
N PRO A 36 -3.19 7.67 8.54
CA PRO A 36 -3.90 8.44 7.51
C PRO A 36 -5.16 9.08 8.11
N LYS A 37 -5.59 10.19 7.52
CA LYS A 37 -6.72 10.99 7.99
C LYS A 37 -7.72 11.18 6.85
N PRO A 38 -9.00 11.47 7.16
CA PRO A 38 -9.97 11.85 6.14
C PRO A 38 -9.46 13.08 5.36
N ASP A 39 -9.62 13.04 4.04
CA ASP A 39 -9.29 14.15 3.16
C ASP A 39 -10.59 14.73 2.58
N CYS A 40 -10.79 16.05 2.65
CA CYS A 40 -12.04 16.68 2.22
C CYS A 40 -12.31 16.53 0.71
N ARG A 41 -11.29 16.21 -0.09
CA ARG A 41 -11.43 15.98 -1.54
C ARG A 41 -12.03 14.61 -1.86
N PHE A 42 -12.02 13.67 -0.91
CA PHE A 42 -12.42 12.29 -1.13
C PHE A 42 -13.37 11.83 -0.01
N SER A 43 -14.59 11.45 -0.37
CA SER A 43 -15.69 11.28 0.60
C SER A 43 -15.41 10.33 1.77
N SER A 44 -14.68 9.23 1.54
CA SER A 44 -14.41 8.18 2.55
C SER A 44 -12.96 7.73 2.62
N THR A 45 -12.08 8.31 1.80
CA THR A 45 -10.71 7.82 1.67
C THR A 45 -9.80 8.47 2.71
N LEU A 46 -9.10 7.63 3.48
CA LEU A 46 -8.09 8.10 4.42
C LEU A 46 -6.74 8.21 3.69
N VAL A 47 -6.15 9.40 3.75
CA VAL A 47 -4.93 9.75 3.02
C VAL A 47 -3.88 10.30 4.00
N GLY A 48 -2.61 10.17 3.66
CA GLY A 48 -1.55 10.95 4.27
C GLY A 48 -0.33 11.08 3.34
N THR A 49 0.67 11.82 3.82
CA THR A 49 1.94 12.03 3.12
C THR A 49 3.11 11.61 4.00
N CYS A 50 4.11 10.96 3.40
CA CYS A 50 5.36 10.70 4.06
C CYS A 50 6.18 11.99 4.10
N SER A 51 6.42 12.53 5.30
CA SER A 51 7.22 13.75 5.50
C SER A 51 8.68 13.64 5.05
N HIS A 52 9.18 12.42 4.82
CA HIS A 52 10.57 12.19 4.43
C HIS A 52 10.80 12.09 2.92
N CYS A 53 9.89 11.47 2.17
CA CYS A 53 10.06 11.23 0.73
C CYS A 53 8.93 11.80 -0.13
N GLY A 54 7.93 12.44 0.47
CA GLY A 54 6.80 13.05 -0.23
C GLY A 54 5.77 12.05 -0.77
N ALA A 55 5.98 10.73 -0.58
CA ALA A 55 5.02 9.74 -1.06
C ALA A 55 3.65 9.90 -0.40
N TRP A 56 2.61 9.85 -1.21
CA TRP A 56 1.23 9.73 -0.74
C TRP A 56 0.97 8.31 -0.27
N PHE A 57 0.16 8.15 0.77
CA PHE A 57 -0.31 6.84 1.21
C PHE A 57 -1.82 6.85 1.50
N ILE A 58 -2.48 5.74 1.16
CA ILE A 58 -3.93 5.63 1.14
C ILE A 58 -4.36 4.31 1.81
N ASP A 59 -5.29 4.42 2.75
CA ASP A 59 -5.84 3.26 3.48
C ASP A 59 -6.94 2.56 2.68
N ASP A 60 -6.70 1.31 2.28
CA ASP A 60 -7.73 0.36 1.86
C ASP A 60 -7.85 -0.74 2.93
N SER A 61 -8.38 -0.34 4.09
CA SER A 61 -8.53 -1.23 5.25
C SER A 61 -9.39 -2.48 4.98
N THR A 62 -10.22 -2.44 3.94
CA THR A 62 -11.10 -3.55 3.56
C THR A 62 -10.45 -4.52 2.57
N GLY A 63 -9.41 -4.09 1.84
CA GLY A 63 -8.87 -4.82 0.70
C GLY A 63 -9.82 -4.93 -0.48
N LYS A 64 -10.89 -4.10 -0.52
CA LYS A 64 -11.94 -4.11 -1.54
C LYS A 64 -12.08 -2.78 -2.26
N LEU A 65 -11.42 -1.73 -1.78
CA LEU A 65 -11.47 -0.37 -2.33
C LEU A 65 -10.26 -0.06 -3.22
N GLY A 66 -9.61 -1.09 -3.76
CA GLY A 66 -8.37 -0.91 -4.53
C GLY A 66 -8.51 0.02 -5.73
N GLY A 67 -9.65 -0.03 -6.43
CA GLY A 67 -9.91 0.87 -7.57
C GLY A 67 -10.02 2.34 -7.13
N GLU A 68 -10.74 2.61 -6.03
CA GLU A 68 -10.85 3.95 -5.46
C GLU A 68 -9.49 4.45 -4.96
N ALA A 69 -8.76 3.63 -4.19
CA ALA A 69 -7.43 3.97 -3.71
C ALA A 69 -6.45 4.29 -4.85
N TRP A 70 -6.54 3.56 -5.97
CA TRP A 70 -5.70 3.81 -7.13
C TRP A 70 -6.03 5.14 -7.82
N VAL A 71 -7.31 5.41 -8.08
CA VAL A 71 -7.75 6.69 -8.69
C VAL A 71 -7.41 7.88 -7.80
N VAL A 72 -7.61 7.76 -6.49
CA VAL A 72 -7.22 8.79 -5.52
C VAL A 72 -5.71 9.00 -5.55
N GLY A 73 -4.92 7.92 -5.54
CA GLY A 73 -3.46 7.97 -5.61
C GLY A 73 -2.95 8.71 -6.84
N LEU A 74 -3.48 8.38 -8.03
CA LEU A 74 -3.12 9.07 -9.25
C LEU A 74 -3.53 10.53 -9.24
N THR A 75 -4.73 10.84 -8.74
CA THR A 75 -5.21 12.23 -8.64
C THR A 75 -4.30 13.07 -7.74
N LEU A 76 -3.83 12.48 -6.63
CA LEU A 76 -2.90 13.13 -5.70
C LEU A 76 -1.52 13.35 -6.32
N VAL A 77 -0.98 12.37 -7.06
CA VAL A 77 0.31 12.49 -7.72
C VAL A 77 0.26 13.46 -8.90
N ALA A 78 -0.80 13.42 -9.71
CA ALA A 78 -0.97 14.30 -10.87
C ALA A 78 -1.13 15.77 -10.47
N GLY A 79 -1.67 16.03 -9.28
CA GLY A 79 -1.96 17.37 -8.80
C GLY A 79 -3.16 18.04 -9.51
N PRO A 80 -3.47 19.29 -9.15
CA PRO A 80 -4.60 20.04 -9.72
C PRO A 80 -4.46 20.22 -11.24
N GLY A 81 -5.51 19.88 -12.00
CA GLY A 81 -5.49 19.97 -13.47
C GLY A 81 -4.64 18.91 -14.17
N GLY A 82 -4.01 18.01 -13.41
CA GLY A 82 -3.20 16.92 -13.94
C GLY A 82 -4.05 15.86 -14.64
N GLN A 83 -3.48 15.24 -15.67
CA GLN A 83 -4.13 14.18 -16.44
C GLN A 83 -3.90 12.82 -15.76
N ALA A 84 -4.45 12.65 -14.55
CA ALA A 84 -4.23 11.47 -13.70
C ALA A 84 -4.40 10.14 -14.45
N MET A 85 -5.44 10.03 -15.29
CA MET A 85 -5.73 8.82 -16.07
C MET A 85 -4.76 8.55 -17.23
N GLN A 86 -3.87 9.49 -17.55
CA GLN A 86 -2.84 9.33 -18.60
C GLN A 86 -1.46 9.00 -18.02
N MET A 87 -1.30 9.04 -16.71
CA MET A 87 -0.05 8.69 -16.05
C MET A 87 0.28 7.21 -16.22
N ARG A 88 1.57 6.90 -16.37
CA ARG A 88 2.10 5.56 -16.55
C ARG A 88 3.05 5.21 -15.41
N GLU A 89 2.82 4.04 -14.82
CA GLU A 89 3.68 3.50 -13.76
C GLU A 89 5.10 3.24 -14.30
N GLY A 90 6.12 3.60 -13.54
CA GLY A 90 7.52 3.51 -13.92
C GLY A 90 8.01 4.64 -14.83
N ILE A 91 7.11 5.54 -15.27
CA ILE A 91 7.47 6.73 -16.06
C ILE A 91 7.09 7.99 -15.28
N ASP A 92 5.80 8.17 -15.01
CA ASP A 92 5.29 9.38 -14.35
C ASP A 92 5.22 9.21 -12.83
N PHE A 93 4.99 7.97 -12.38
CA PHE A 93 4.86 7.64 -10.96
C PHE A 93 5.32 6.21 -10.65
N GLU A 94 5.59 5.93 -9.38
CA GLU A 94 5.71 4.57 -8.85
C GLU A 94 4.62 4.29 -7.83
N GLN A 95 4.23 3.02 -7.72
CA GLN A 95 3.33 2.55 -6.66
C GLN A 95 3.94 1.39 -5.88
N CYS A 96 3.50 1.25 -4.63
CA CYS A 96 3.81 0.12 -3.77
C CYS A 96 2.59 -0.20 -2.90
N MET A 97 2.44 -1.46 -2.49
CA MET A 97 1.38 -1.91 -1.59
C MET A 97 1.99 -2.71 -0.44
N LEU A 98 1.57 -2.40 0.78
CA LEU A 98 1.90 -3.18 1.97
C LEU A 98 0.62 -3.68 2.64
N ALA A 99 0.64 -4.91 3.16
CA ALA A 99 -0.47 -5.41 3.96
C ALA A 99 -0.50 -4.64 5.29
N TYR A 100 -1.66 -4.07 5.62
CA TYR A 100 -1.80 -3.05 6.65
C TYR A 100 -2.98 -3.36 7.56
N ASP A 101 -2.77 -3.25 8.86
CA ASP A 101 -3.81 -3.31 9.88
C ASP A 101 -4.12 -1.89 10.36
N SER A 102 -5.27 -1.35 9.94
CA SER A 102 -5.68 0.02 10.28
C SER A 102 -6.00 0.22 11.75
N ARG A 103 -6.38 -0.84 12.48
CA ARG A 103 -6.67 -0.76 13.92
C ARG A 103 -5.37 -0.57 14.68
N ARG A 104 -4.37 -1.41 14.37
CA ARG A 104 -3.07 -1.41 15.07
C ARG A 104 -2.08 -0.40 14.50
N HIS A 105 -2.32 0.10 13.29
CA HIS A 105 -1.38 0.93 12.53
C HIS A 105 -0.03 0.22 12.35
N GLU A 106 -0.12 -1.01 11.87
CA GLU A 106 1.00 -1.93 11.66
C GLU A 106 0.98 -2.45 10.23
N VAL A 107 2.15 -2.83 9.74
CA VAL A 107 2.33 -3.53 8.45
C VAL A 107 2.88 -4.93 8.69
N ASP A 108 2.37 -5.89 7.91
CA ASP A 108 2.81 -7.28 7.95
C ASP A 108 3.54 -7.61 6.64
N PRO A 109 4.89 -7.67 6.64
CA PRO A 109 5.67 -7.89 5.42
C PRO A 109 5.51 -9.30 4.84
N HIS A 110 4.93 -10.24 5.59
CA HIS A 110 4.71 -11.61 5.14
C HIS A 110 3.28 -11.88 4.67
N ARG A 111 2.38 -10.94 4.92
CA ARG A 111 1.01 -11.04 4.42
C ARG A 111 0.96 -10.49 3.00
N ASP A 112 0.47 -11.32 2.09
CA ASP A 112 0.29 -10.92 0.70
C ASP A 112 -0.75 -9.78 0.60
N ALA A 113 -0.28 -8.57 0.31
CA ALA A 113 -1.10 -7.37 0.14
C ALA A 113 -2.02 -7.45 -1.10
N LYS A 114 -1.73 -8.35 -2.06
CA LYS A 114 -2.54 -8.55 -3.26
C LYS A 114 -3.75 -9.45 -2.99
N ARG A 115 -3.77 -10.18 -1.88
CA ARG A 115 -4.86 -11.09 -1.53
C ARG A 115 -6.15 -10.32 -1.26
N TYR A 116 -7.24 -10.74 -1.90
CA TYR A 116 -8.56 -10.14 -1.72
C TYR A 116 -9.01 -10.14 -0.25
N GLY A 117 -9.58 -9.03 0.21
CA GLY A 117 -10.06 -8.87 1.59
C GLY A 117 -8.97 -8.67 2.64
N VAL A 118 -7.70 -8.52 2.21
CA VAL A 118 -6.61 -8.10 3.09
C VAL A 118 -6.52 -6.59 3.08
N GLY A 119 -6.66 -5.98 4.26
CA GLY A 119 -6.40 -4.56 4.44
C GLY A 119 -4.98 -4.21 4.00
N ARG A 120 -4.84 -3.09 3.27
CA ARG A 120 -3.59 -2.68 2.66
C ARG A 120 -3.44 -1.16 2.65
N MET A 121 -2.20 -0.73 2.71
CA MET A 121 -1.81 0.65 2.48
C MET A 121 -1.22 0.74 1.07
N TRP A 122 -1.81 1.60 0.25
CA TRP A 122 -1.27 1.96 -1.05
C TRP A 122 -0.30 3.12 -0.89
N TYR A 123 0.79 3.12 -1.64
CA TYR A 123 1.76 4.21 -1.69
C TYR A 123 1.94 4.66 -3.13
N PHE A 124 2.01 5.96 -3.34
CA PHE A 124 2.23 6.58 -4.66
C PHE A 124 3.27 7.70 -4.55
N ARG A 125 4.14 7.82 -5.54
CA ARG A 125 5.16 8.88 -5.62
C ARG A 125 5.39 9.27 -7.08
N ALA A 126 5.46 10.58 -7.35
CA ALA A 126 5.88 11.08 -8.67
C ALA A 126 7.36 10.74 -8.93
N LEU A 127 7.67 10.33 -10.16
CA LEU A 127 9.06 10.10 -10.58
C LEU A 127 9.73 11.38 -11.11
N ASP A 128 8.94 12.31 -11.64
CA ASP A 128 9.46 13.54 -12.24
C ASP A 128 9.62 14.69 -11.23
N ALA A 129 10.77 15.37 -11.29
CA ALA A 129 11.04 16.60 -10.55
C ALA A 129 10.08 17.76 -10.90
N ASN A 130 9.44 17.71 -12.07
CA ASN A 130 8.49 18.72 -12.54
C ASN A 130 7.09 18.63 -11.91
N HIS A 131 6.81 17.57 -11.15
CA HIS A 131 5.51 17.33 -10.51
C HIS A 131 5.60 17.19 -8.99
N ALA A 132 6.68 17.71 -8.38
CA ALA A 132 6.73 17.79 -6.92
C ALA A 132 5.51 18.61 -6.43
N PRO A 133 4.64 18.05 -5.57
CA PRO A 133 3.52 18.82 -5.04
C PRO A 133 4.08 20.02 -4.28
N ALA A 134 3.59 21.22 -4.62
CA ALA A 134 3.82 22.39 -3.78
C ALA A 134 3.28 22.06 -2.39
N VAL A 135 4.20 21.92 -1.42
CA VAL A 135 3.89 21.59 -0.03
C VAL A 135 3.18 22.75 0.64
#